data_AF-A0A9W4VV78-F1
#
_entry.id   AF-A0A9W4VV78-F1
#
_cell.length_a   1.000
_cell.length_b   1.000
_cell.length_c   1.000
_cell.angle_alpha   90.00
_cell.angle_beta   90.00
_cell.angle_gamma   90.00
#
_symmetry.space_group_name_H-M   'P 1'
#
loop_
_entity.id
_entity.type
_entity.pdbx_description
1 polymer ?
#
loop_
_entity_poly.entity_id
_entity_poly.type
_entity_poly.pdbx_seq_one_letter_code
_entity_poly.pdbx_strand_id
1 'polypeptide(L)'
;MAKKTIQRFLPDPNKIRHHKSLRIFGRLLHDANLWHLNRRSARGAFAVGLFFAFIPVPFQMVLAAAAAIILRVNLPISVALVWITNPLTMPPIFYGSYLVGTLVLNQPKQHFAFEASWAWFIESLTTIGPAFLVGSLVCASIASVIGYFGIDLIWRRSVRRAWGMRNN
;
A
#
# COMPACT_ATOMS: atom_id res chain seq x y z
N MET A 1 -11.49 7.12 -18.97
CA MET A 1 -10.16 6.49 -19.14
C MET A 1 -9.53 6.24 -17.78
N ALA A 2 -8.95 5.07 -17.51
CA ALA A 2 -8.38 4.67 -16.21
C ALA A 2 -7.39 5.70 -15.67
N LYS A 3 -6.54 6.27 -16.53
CA LYS A 3 -5.63 7.37 -16.18
C LYS A 3 -6.38 8.56 -15.53
N LYS A 4 -7.49 9.02 -16.13
CA LYS A 4 -8.30 10.13 -15.62
C LYS A 4 -8.96 9.79 -14.28
N THR A 5 -9.45 8.55 -14.12
CA THR A 5 -10.06 8.09 -12.87
C THR A 5 -9.03 8.07 -11.74
N ILE A 6 -7.87 7.45 -11.97
CA ILE A 6 -6.79 7.40 -10.97
C ILE A 6 -6.32 8.81 -10.61
N GLN A 7 -6.13 9.69 -11.60
CA GLN A 7 -5.75 11.08 -11.37
C GLN A 7 -6.75 11.87 -10.52
N ARG A 8 -8.05 11.54 -10.59
CA ARG A 8 -9.09 12.21 -9.80
C ARG A 8 -9.01 11.86 -8.31
N PHE A 9 -8.51 10.67 -7.97
CA PHE A 9 -8.39 10.20 -6.58
C PHE A 9 -6.98 10.37 -6.01
N LEU A 10 -6.00 10.79 -6.82
CA LEU A 10 -4.65 11.03 -6.33
C LEU A 10 -4.65 12.23 -5.38
N PRO A 11 -4.02 12.12 -4.19
CA PRO A 11 -3.82 13.27 -3.34
C PRO A 11 -2.93 14.30 -4.05
N ASP A 12 -3.14 15.57 -3.70
CA ASP A 12 -2.40 16.68 -4.29
C ASP A 12 -0.88 16.41 -4.20
N PRO A 13 -0.16 16.36 -5.34
CA PRO A 13 1.28 16.21 -5.38
C PRO A 13 2.04 17.14 -4.44
N ASN A 14 1.56 18.37 -4.28
CA ASN A 14 2.16 19.36 -3.40
C ASN A 14 2.04 18.95 -1.92
N LYS A 15 0.93 18.33 -1.52
CA LYS A 15 0.73 17.83 -0.15
C LYS A 15 1.73 16.72 0.18
N ILE A 16 2.06 15.87 -0.79
CA ILE A 16 3.02 14.78 -0.63
C ILE A 16 4.46 15.31 -0.57
N ARG A 17 4.81 16.27 -1.43
CA ARG A 17 6.15 16.91 -1.42
C ARG A 17 6.48 17.60 -0.11
N HIS A 18 5.49 18.25 0.51
CA HIS A 18 5.69 19.00 1.75
C HIS A 18 5.47 18.15 3.02
N HIS A 19 5.16 16.86 2.88
CA HIS A 19 4.94 16.00 4.04
C HIS A 19 6.24 15.82 4.85
N LYS A 20 6.20 16.12 6.17
CA LYS A 20 7.40 16.20 7.04
C LYS A 20 8.29 14.96 6.96
N SER A 21 7.70 13.76 6.96
CA SER A 21 8.42 12.49 6.90
C SER A 21 9.06 12.17 5.54
N LEU A 22 8.58 12.78 4.45
CA LEU A 22 9.11 12.54 3.10
C LEU A 22 10.23 13.51 2.73
N ARG A 23 10.42 14.60 3.51
CA ARG A 23 11.52 15.57 3.32
C ARG A 23 12.91 14.93 3.32
N ILE A 24 13.08 13.78 3.98
CA ILE A 24 14.35 13.02 4.01
C ILE A 24 14.85 12.64 2.60
N PHE A 25 13.95 12.49 1.63
CA PHE A 25 14.31 12.13 0.26
C PHE A 25 14.74 13.35 -0.59
N GLY A 26 14.54 14.58 -0.10
CA GLY A 26 15.08 15.82 -0.67
C GLY A 26 14.98 15.92 -2.20
N ARG A 27 16.14 15.91 -2.88
CA ARG A 27 16.24 16.02 -4.34
C ARG A 27 15.66 14.82 -5.10
N LEU A 28 15.63 13.63 -4.50
CA LEU A 28 15.07 12.43 -5.15
C LEU A 28 13.56 12.59 -5.42
N LEU A 29 12.85 13.38 -4.61
CA LEU A 29 11.43 13.70 -4.84
C LEU A 29 11.19 14.56 -6.09
N HIS A 30 12.23 15.17 -6.66
CA HIS A 30 12.10 16.06 -7.81
C HIS A 30 12.19 15.32 -9.16
N ASP A 31 12.48 14.01 -9.18
CA ASP A 31 12.47 13.22 -10.41
C ASP A 31 11.05 13.16 -10.99
N ALA A 32 10.87 13.73 -12.19
CA ALA A 32 9.60 13.79 -12.88
C ALA A 32 8.97 12.39 -13.11
N ASN A 33 9.80 11.35 -13.27
CA ASN A 33 9.32 9.98 -13.52
C ASN A 33 8.49 9.43 -12.35
N LEU A 34 8.73 9.90 -11.12
CA LEU A 34 7.98 9.49 -9.93
C LEU A 34 6.55 10.06 -9.91
N TRP A 35 6.30 11.14 -10.65
CA TRP A 35 5.02 11.84 -10.69
C TRP A 35 4.21 11.50 -11.94
N HIS A 36 4.88 11.07 -13.01
CA HIS A 36 4.21 10.69 -14.25
C HIS A 36 3.42 9.39 -14.13
N LEU A 37 2.11 9.48 -14.40
CA LEU A 37 1.23 8.33 -14.41
C LEU A 37 1.22 7.64 -15.78
N ASN A 38 1.77 6.43 -15.81
CA ASN A 38 1.67 5.49 -16.92
C ASN A 38 1.33 4.08 -16.39
N ARG A 39 0.94 3.16 -17.27
CA ARG A 39 0.51 1.80 -16.89
C ARG A 39 1.56 1.04 -16.07
N ARG A 40 2.84 1.09 -16.47
CA ARG A 40 3.94 0.37 -15.78
C ARG A 40 4.20 0.94 -14.40
N SER A 41 4.20 2.26 -14.29
CA SER A 41 4.40 3.00 -13.05
C SER A 41 3.22 2.80 -12.09
N ALA A 42 1.98 2.78 -12.60
CA ALA A 42 0.78 2.55 -11.80
C ALA A 42 0.76 1.14 -11.17
N ARG A 43 0.96 0.07 -11.95
CA ARG A 43 0.96 -1.30 -11.41
C ARG A 43 2.02 -1.52 -10.33
N GLY A 44 3.22 -0.97 -10.53
CA GLY A 44 4.28 -1.05 -9.53
C GLY A 44 3.96 -0.25 -8.27
N ALA A 45 3.37 0.93 -8.42
CA ALA A 45 2.95 1.74 -7.27
C ALA A 45 1.84 1.09 -6.45
N PHE A 46 0.89 0.40 -7.12
CA PHE A 46 -0.14 -0.39 -6.42
C PHE A 46 0.48 -1.55 -5.64
N ALA A 47 1.43 -2.26 -6.24
CA ALA A 47 2.15 -3.34 -5.57
C ALA A 47 2.89 -2.85 -4.32
N VAL A 48 3.67 -1.78 -4.45
CA VAL A 48 4.46 -1.20 -3.33
C VAL A 48 3.54 -0.66 -2.24
N GLY A 49 2.59 0.19 -2.60
CA GLY A 49 1.71 0.85 -1.65
C GLY A 49 0.85 -0.13 -0.84
N LEU A 50 0.27 -1.14 -1.51
CA LEU A 50 -0.52 -2.16 -0.82
C LEU A 50 0.34 -3.12 0.00
N PHE A 51 1.55 -3.44 -0.44
CA PHE A 51 2.46 -4.24 0.37
C PHE A 51 2.72 -3.54 1.72
N PHE A 52 3.18 -2.29 1.68
CA PHE A 52 3.49 -1.56 2.91
C PHE A 52 2.26 -1.18 3.74
N ALA A 53 1.07 -1.06 3.13
CA ALA A 53 -0.16 -0.82 3.89
C ALA A 53 -0.48 -1.96 4.87
N PHE A 54 -0.12 -3.21 4.55
CA PHE A 54 -0.42 -4.38 5.38
C PHE A 54 0.74 -4.79 6.30
N ILE A 55 1.92 -4.19 6.12
CA ILE A 55 3.07 -4.43 6.98
C ILE A 55 2.98 -3.52 8.22
N PRO A 56 2.91 -4.07 9.43
CA PRO A 56 2.68 -3.29 10.65
C PRO A 56 3.99 -2.69 11.15
N VAL A 57 4.48 -1.67 10.45
CA VAL A 57 5.73 -0.97 10.79
C VAL A 57 5.49 0.51 11.04
N PRO A 58 6.14 1.08 12.08
CA PRO A 58 6.20 2.53 12.19
C PRO A 58 6.86 3.10 10.93
N PHE A 59 6.39 4.25 10.47
CA PHE A 59 6.93 4.92 9.28
C PHE A 59 6.74 4.18 7.94
N GLN A 60 5.72 3.31 7.81
CA GLN A 60 5.34 2.63 6.55
C GLN A 60 5.34 3.54 5.31
N MET A 61 4.97 4.81 5.45
CA MET A 61 4.98 5.79 4.37
C MET A 61 6.38 6.14 3.85
N VAL A 62 7.37 6.21 4.74
CA VAL A 62 8.77 6.45 4.36
C VAL A 62 9.30 5.25 3.59
N LEU A 63 8.98 4.03 4.05
CA LEU A 63 9.38 2.79 3.38
C LEU A 63 8.72 2.65 2.00
N ALA A 64 7.42 2.94 1.89
CA ALA A 64 6.71 2.95 0.62
C ALA A 64 7.29 3.99 -0.35
N ALA A 65 7.63 5.19 0.13
CA ALA A 65 8.28 6.21 -0.69
C ALA A 65 9.68 5.80 -1.13
N ALA A 66 10.49 5.23 -0.24
CA ALA A 66 11.83 4.72 -0.58
C ALA A 66 11.75 3.63 -1.65
N ALA A 67 10.88 2.64 -1.46
CA ALA A 67 10.65 1.57 -2.42
C ALA A 67 10.13 2.13 -3.75
N ALA A 68 9.23 3.13 -3.72
CA ALA A 68 8.73 3.77 -4.93
C ALA A 68 9.84 4.47 -5.72
N ILE A 69 10.77 5.14 -5.03
CA ILE A 69 11.94 5.79 -5.62
C ILE A 69 12.88 4.76 -6.24
N ILE A 70 13.25 3.71 -5.48
CA ILE A 70 14.18 2.67 -5.92
C ILE A 70 13.62 1.94 -7.16
N LEU A 71 12.34 1.58 -7.13
CA LEU A 71 11.66 0.87 -8.23
C LEU A 71 11.21 1.79 -9.36
N ARG A 72 11.40 3.11 -9.21
CA ARG A 72 10.98 4.16 -10.16
C ARG A 72 9.50 4.04 -10.56
N VAL A 73 8.64 3.86 -9.57
CA VAL A 73 7.18 3.77 -9.72
C VAL A 73 6.50 5.03 -9.18
N ASN A 74 5.19 5.17 -9.40
CA ASN A 74 4.47 6.38 -9.06
C ASN A 74 4.44 6.60 -7.53
N LEU A 75 5.18 7.61 -7.07
CA LEU A 75 5.33 7.90 -5.65
C LEU A 75 4.01 8.33 -5.00
N PRO A 76 3.20 9.24 -5.61
CA PRO A 76 1.91 9.62 -5.06
C PRO A 76 0.96 8.46 -4.80
N ILE A 77 0.82 7.55 -5.78
CA ILE A 77 -0.02 6.35 -5.63
C ILE A 77 0.50 5.47 -4.49
N SER A 78 1.82 5.22 -4.45
CA SER A 78 2.43 4.34 -3.45
C SER A 78 2.18 4.86 -2.04
N VAL A 79 2.36 6.16 -1.81
CA VAL A 79 2.11 6.81 -0.52
C VAL A 79 0.62 6.83 -0.18
N ALA A 80 -0.26 7.17 -1.15
CA ALA A 80 -1.69 7.24 -0.91
C ALA A 80 -2.30 5.90 -0.49
N LEU A 81 -1.83 4.80 -1.07
CA LEU A 81 -2.33 3.46 -0.74
C LEU A 81 -1.95 3.01 0.67
N VAL A 82 -0.85 3.52 1.23
CA VAL A 82 -0.50 3.24 2.63
C VAL A 82 -1.51 3.84 3.60
N TRP A 83 -2.23 4.91 3.20
CA TRP A 83 -3.30 5.51 4.03
C TRP A 83 -4.57 4.66 4.10
N ILE A 84 -4.63 3.55 3.35
CA ILE A 84 -5.68 2.54 3.53
C ILE A 84 -5.67 2.03 4.97
N THR A 85 -4.50 1.92 5.60
CA THR A 85 -4.35 1.52 7.01
C THR A 85 -4.29 2.75 7.90
N ASN A 86 -5.46 3.15 8.39
CA ASN A 86 -5.69 4.29 9.27
C ASN A 86 -6.44 3.81 10.54
N PRO A 87 -6.61 4.63 11.60
CA PRO A 87 -7.18 4.17 12.87
C PRO A 87 -8.52 3.44 12.77
N LEU A 88 -9.33 3.74 11.74
CA LEU A 88 -10.61 3.08 11.52
C LEU A 88 -10.45 1.69 10.87
N THR A 89 -9.55 1.55 9.91
CA THR A 89 -9.36 0.32 9.12
C THR A 89 -8.27 -0.60 9.65
N MET A 90 -7.37 -0.08 10.49
CA MET A 90 -6.26 -0.82 11.07
C MET A 90 -6.72 -1.99 11.96
N PRO A 91 -7.71 -1.85 12.88
CA PRO A 91 -8.18 -2.99 13.68
C PRO A 91 -8.64 -4.20 12.83
N PRO A 92 -9.56 -4.05 11.85
CA PRO A 92 -9.99 -5.20 11.06
C PRO A 92 -8.88 -5.77 10.15
N ILE A 93 -8.01 -4.93 9.59
CA ILE A 93 -6.87 -5.41 8.76
C ILE A 93 -5.89 -6.22 9.61
N PHE A 94 -5.56 -5.73 10.81
CA PHE A 94 -4.57 -6.36 11.67
C PHE A 94 -5.10 -7.63 12.31
N TYR A 95 -6.37 -7.63 12.73
CA TYR A 95 -7.02 -8.85 13.19
C TYR A 95 -7.11 -9.90 12.07
N GLY A 96 -7.48 -9.50 10.86
CA GLY A 96 -7.48 -10.40 9.70
C GLY A 96 -6.10 -10.98 9.41
N SER A 97 -5.06 -10.15 9.48
CA SER A 97 -3.67 -10.57 9.34
C SER A 97 -3.27 -11.58 10.43
N TYR A 98 -3.62 -11.31 11.69
CA TYR A 98 -3.40 -12.24 12.79
C TYR A 98 -4.07 -13.61 12.54
N LEU A 99 -5.33 -13.63 12.10
CA LEU A 99 -6.05 -14.87 11.79
C LEU A 99 -5.39 -15.67 10.66
N VAL A 100 -4.90 -14.99 9.61
CA VAL A 100 -4.13 -15.66 8.55
C VAL A 100 -2.85 -16.25 9.12
N GLY A 101 -2.17 -15.50 9.99
CA GLY A 101 -0.97 -15.93 10.69
C GLY A 101 -1.14 -17.17 11.54
N THR A 102 -2.18 -17.21 12.37
CA THR A 102 -2.46 -18.39 13.22
C THR A 102 -2.80 -19.62 12.38
N LEU A 103 -3.47 -19.42 11.24
CA LEU A 103 -3.74 -20.48 10.27
C LEU A 103 -2.46 -21.03 9.66
N VAL A 104 -1.55 -20.14 9.23
CA VAL A 104 -0.27 -20.51 8.59
C VAL A 104 0.67 -21.20 9.59
N LEU A 105 0.73 -20.73 10.83
CA LEU A 105 1.59 -21.28 11.88
C LEU A 105 0.95 -22.42 12.68
N ASN A 106 -0.32 -22.75 12.39
CA ASN A 106 -1.12 -23.73 13.14
C ASN A 106 -1.10 -23.47 14.67
N GLN A 107 -1.26 -22.22 15.07
CA GLN A 107 -1.26 -21.79 16.48
C GLN A 107 -2.69 -21.56 17.00
N PRO A 108 -2.96 -21.85 18.30
CA PRO A 108 -4.25 -21.54 18.89
C PRO A 108 -4.51 -20.03 18.89
N LYS A 109 -5.76 -19.64 18.66
CA LYS A 109 -6.17 -18.23 18.75
C LYS A 109 -6.05 -17.77 20.19
N GLN A 110 -5.36 -16.66 20.39
CA GLN A 110 -5.27 -15.95 21.65
C GLN A 110 -6.20 -14.74 21.63
N HIS A 111 -6.48 -14.17 22.80
CA HIS A 111 -7.35 -13.01 22.92
C HIS A 111 -6.69 -11.80 22.23
N PHE A 112 -7.30 -11.32 21.13
CA PHE A 112 -6.83 -10.16 20.39
C PHE A 112 -7.70 -8.95 20.73
N ALA A 113 -7.22 -8.11 21.65
CA ALA A 113 -7.86 -6.84 21.96
C ALA A 113 -7.01 -5.72 21.35
N PHE A 114 -7.36 -5.24 20.16
CA PHE A 114 -6.60 -4.19 19.48
C PHE A 114 -6.69 -2.86 20.22
N GLU A 115 -5.55 -2.30 20.60
CA GLU A 115 -5.45 -0.91 21.05
C GLU A 115 -4.51 -0.14 20.13
N ALA A 116 -4.93 1.05 19.68
CA ALA A 116 -4.11 1.94 18.87
C ALA A 116 -3.07 2.68 19.73
N SER A 117 -2.29 1.94 20.53
CA SER A 117 -1.26 2.46 21.42
C SER A 117 0.10 1.86 21.06
N TRP A 118 1.16 2.64 21.27
CA TRP A 118 2.54 2.16 21.05
C TRP A 118 2.89 1.03 22.02
N ALA A 119 2.37 1.09 23.25
CA ALA A 119 2.55 0.05 24.26
C ALA A 119 1.95 -1.28 23.78
N TRP A 120 0.71 -1.26 23.31
CA TRP A 120 0.03 -2.45 22.78
C TRP A 120 0.77 -3.06 21.58
N PHE A 121 1.31 -2.22 20.69
CA PHE A 121 2.08 -2.70 19.54
C PHE A 121 3.31 -3.51 19.97
N ILE A 122 4.09 -3.00 20.94
CA ILE A 122 5.27 -3.70 21.45
C ILE A 122 4.89 -4.97 22.22
N GLU A 123 3.84 -4.92 23.04
CA GLU A 123 3.34 -6.10 23.76
C GLU A 123 2.85 -7.18 22.79
N SER A 124 2.11 -6.78 21.76
CA SER A 124 1.62 -7.67 20.70
C SER A 124 2.75 -8.34 19.94
N LEU A 125 3.90 -7.69 19.73
CA LEU A 125 5.07 -8.30 19.10
C LEU A 125 5.66 -9.44 19.92
N THR A 126 5.46 -9.47 21.25
CA THR A 126 6.00 -10.52 22.12
C THR A 126 5.03 -11.69 22.34
N THR A 127 3.73 -11.44 22.31
CA THR A 127 2.69 -12.45 22.60
C THR A 127 2.16 -13.10 21.33
N ILE A 128 1.62 -12.29 20.42
CA ILE A 128 1.01 -12.71 19.14
C ILE A 128 1.90 -12.41 17.93
N GLY A 129 3.09 -11.85 18.16
CA GLY A 129 3.95 -11.26 17.15
C GLY A 129 4.31 -12.18 16.01
N PRO A 130 4.71 -13.45 16.24
CA PRO A 130 5.04 -14.37 15.16
C PRO A 130 3.88 -14.60 14.20
N ALA A 131 2.70 -14.96 14.72
CA ALA A 131 1.51 -15.15 13.90
C ALA A 131 1.12 -13.85 13.19
N PHE A 132 1.04 -12.75 13.92
CA PHE A 132 0.68 -11.46 13.36
C PHE A 132 1.60 -11.02 12.22
N LEU A 133 2.93 -11.08 12.40
CA LEU A 133 3.90 -10.69 11.37
C LEU A 133 3.87 -11.61 10.15
N VAL A 134 3.77 -12.94 10.36
CA VAL A 134 3.66 -13.90 9.25
C VAL A 134 2.38 -13.66 8.46
N GLY A 135 1.26 -13.48 9.17
CA GLY A 135 -0.02 -13.19 8.54
C GLY A 135 -0.02 -11.86 7.80
N SER A 136 0.56 -10.81 8.38
CA SER A 136 0.75 -9.52 7.70
C SER A 136 1.61 -9.64 6.45
N LEU A 137 2.70 -10.42 6.48
CA LEU A 137 3.54 -10.65 5.31
C LEU A 137 2.78 -11.39 4.20
N VAL A 138 1.99 -12.40 4.55
CA VAL A 138 1.14 -13.14 3.61
C VAL A 138 0.10 -12.22 3.00
N CYS A 139 -0.66 -11.49 3.82
CA CYS A 139 -1.66 -10.53 3.37
C CYS A 139 -1.06 -9.43 2.50
N ALA A 140 0.09 -8.86 2.89
CA ALA A 140 0.82 -7.85 2.12
C ALA A 140 1.24 -8.37 0.76
N SER A 141 1.77 -9.60 0.70
CA SER A 141 2.19 -10.22 -0.56
C SER A 141 1.01 -10.46 -1.49
N ILE A 142 -0.10 -11.00 -0.96
CA ILE A 142 -1.34 -11.22 -1.72
C ILE A 142 -1.91 -9.89 -2.22
N ALA A 143 -2.04 -8.89 -1.34
CA ALA A 143 -2.57 -7.57 -1.70
C ALA A 143 -1.69 -6.87 -2.76
N SER A 144 -0.36 -7.01 -2.65
CA SER A 144 0.59 -6.50 -3.63
C SER A 144 0.38 -7.11 -5.02
N VAL A 145 0.28 -8.44 -5.09
CA VAL A 145 0.04 -9.17 -6.34
C VAL A 145 -1.32 -8.81 -6.94
N ILE A 146 -2.38 -8.82 -6.13
CA ILE A 146 -3.73 -8.45 -6.56
C ILE A 146 -3.77 -7.01 -7.07
N GLY A 147 -3.14 -6.07 -6.35
CA GLY A 147 -3.06 -4.67 -6.75
C GLY A 147 -2.36 -4.47 -8.08
N TYR A 148 -1.21 -5.14 -8.26
CA TYR A 148 -0.42 -5.08 -9.49
C TYR A 148 -1.23 -5.55 -10.71
N PHE A 149 -1.80 -6.75 -10.64
CA PHE A 149 -2.55 -7.32 -11.76
C PHE A 149 -3.94 -6.67 -11.93
N GLY A 150 -4.58 -6.28 -10.84
CA GLY A 150 -5.87 -5.61 -10.83
C GLY A 150 -5.83 -4.29 -11.59
N ILE A 151 -4.86 -3.41 -11.26
CA ILE A 151 -4.73 -2.14 -11.97
C ILE A 151 -4.24 -2.32 -13.42
N ASP A 152 -3.41 -3.34 -13.69
CA ASP A 152 -3.02 -3.69 -15.07
C ASP A 152 -4.24 -4.06 -15.93
N LEU A 153 -5.14 -4.89 -15.38
CA LEU A 153 -6.36 -5.33 -16.04
C LEU A 153 -7.36 -4.17 -16.22
N ILE A 154 -7.59 -3.37 -15.18
CA ILE A 154 -8.46 -2.18 -15.25
C ILE A 154 -7.95 -1.21 -16.31
N TRP A 155 -6.63 -0.99 -16.36
CA TRP A 155 -6.03 -0.11 -17.35
C TRP A 155 -6.23 -0.64 -18.77
N ARG A 156 -5.92 -1.93 -19.01
CA ARG A 156 -6.12 -2.58 -20.33
C ARG A 156 -7.57 -2.52 -20.78
N ARG A 157 -8.52 -2.84 -19.90
CA ARG A 157 -9.97 -2.76 -20.18
C ARG A 157 -10.40 -1.33 -20.50
N SER A 158 -9.93 -0.34 -19.75
CA SER A 158 -10.26 1.05 -20.03
C SER A 158 -9.72 1.54 -21.37
N VAL A 159 -8.52 1.10 -21.78
CA VAL A 159 -7.96 1.47 -23.09
C VAL A 159 -8.80 0.84 -24.20
N ARG A 160 -9.07 -0.47 -24.14
CA ARG A 160 -9.92 -1.17 -25.12
C ARG A 160 -11.30 -0.53 -25.29
N ARG A 161 -11.97 -0.19 -24.17
CA ARG A 161 -13.27 0.52 -24.21
C ARG A 161 -13.17 1.88 -24.90
N ALA A 162 -12.10 2.65 -24.63
CA ALA A 162 -11.90 3.96 -25.24
C ALA A 162 -11.64 3.87 -26.76
N TRP A 163 -10.99 2.80 -27.23
CA TRP A 163 -10.84 2.52 -28.66
C TRP A 163 -12.16 2.10 -29.31
N GLY A 164 -12.95 1.23 -28.65
CA GLY A 164 -14.26 0.82 -29.17
C GLY A 164 -15.24 1.98 -29.35
N MET A 165 -15.26 2.94 -28.42
CA MET A 165 -16.10 4.15 -28.51
C MET A 165 -15.64 5.15 -29.59
N ARG A 166 -14.48 4.95 -30.22
CA ARG A 166 -13.98 5.80 -31.32
C ARG A 166 -14.26 5.20 -32.69
N ASN A 167 -14.50 3.89 -32.75
CA ASN A 167 -14.72 3.13 -33.99
C ASN A 167 -16.21 2.85 -34.25
N ASN A 168 -17.10 3.39 -33.42
CA ASN A 168 -18.55 3.29 -33.52
C ASN A 168 -19.14 4.69 -33.42
#